data_AF-A0A8J7B2K5-F1
#
_entry.id   AF-A0A8J7B2K5-F1
#
_cell.length_a   1.000
_cell.length_b   1.000
_cell.length_c   1.000
_cell.angle_alpha   90.00
_cell.angle_beta   90.00
_cell.angle_gamma   90.00
#
_symmetry.space_group_name_H-M   'P 1'
#
loop_
_entity.id
_entity.type
_entity.pdbx_description
1 polymer ?
#
loop_
_entity_poly.entity_id
_entity_poly.type
_entity_poly.pdbx_seq_one_letter_code
_entity_poly.pdbx_strand_id
1 'polypeptide(L)'
;MNLELEQQLRRRILGWGLASTPIYPGLDLGRDLTMEVGPNGKDLASVSAMDNLSQSLEIALTTLFGSDIFNTQFGFNGLNALVEETNPVLMRERVRISIIQVLRQDPRIRQIVDLKLLDARLDPPEANVDNNLSLEERLERWRTLDVRVVFETISGDEASINLGVNLGRLTAND
;
A
#
# COMPACT_ATOMS: atom_id res chain seq x y z
N MET A 1 2.17 26.72 -21.32
CA MET A 1 2.93 25.45 -21.40
C MET A 1 2.01 24.42 -22.03
N ASN A 2 2.46 23.64 -23.01
CA ASN A 2 1.59 22.70 -23.74
C ASN A 2 1.19 21.54 -22.81
N LEU A 3 -0.10 21.30 -22.62
CA LEU A 3 -0.64 20.23 -21.77
C LEU A 3 -0.11 18.85 -22.16
N GLU A 4 0.12 18.62 -23.46
CA GLU A 4 0.66 17.37 -23.97
C GLU A 4 2.12 17.15 -23.53
N LEU A 5 2.93 18.22 -23.53
CA LEU A 5 4.31 18.17 -23.06
C LEU A 5 4.38 17.89 -21.55
N GLU A 6 3.47 18.49 -20.78
CA GLU A 6 3.36 18.25 -19.34
C GLU A 6 3.01 16.79 -19.04
N GLN A 7 2.05 16.21 -19.76
CA GLN A 7 1.70 14.79 -19.64
C GLN A 7 2.84 13.85 -20.04
N GLN A 8 3.59 14.18 -21.10
CA GLN A 8 4.76 13.39 -21.52
C GLN A 8 5.88 13.44 -20.48
N LEU A 9 6.18 14.61 -19.93
CA LEU A 9 7.15 14.77 -18.86
C LEU A 9 6.73 14.00 -17.61
N ARG A 10 5.45 14.08 -17.23
CA ARG A 10 4.88 13.34 -16.09
C ARG A 10 5.06 11.83 -16.24
N ARG A 11 4.73 11.27 -17.40
CA ARG A 11 4.94 9.83 -17.70
C ARG A 11 6.42 9.45 -17.62
N ARG A 12 7.31 10.32 -18.08
CA ARG A 12 8.76 10.06 -18.04
C ARG A 12 9.31 10.07 -16.61
N ILE A 13 8.81 10.96 -15.75
CA ILE A 13 9.25 11.11 -14.37
C ILE A 13 8.72 9.98 -13.49
N LEU A 14 7.43 9.67 -13.59
CA LEU A 14 6.76 8.66 -12.74
C LEU A 14 6.90 7.23 -13.29
N GLY A 15 7.31 7.11 -14.55
CA GLY A 15 7.63 5.86 -15.23
C GLY A 15 6.40 5.07 -15.65
N TRP A 16 6.66 3.81 -16.01
CA TRP A 16 5.66 2.81 -16.36
C TRP A 16 6.08 1.45 -15.80
N GLY A 17 5.12 0.53 -15.75
CA GLY A 17 5.30 -0.84 -15.27
C GLY A 17 4.23 -1.76 -15.85
N LEU A 18 4.33 -3.05 -15.52
CA LEU A 18 3.29 -4.02 -15.85
C LEU A 18 2.10 -3.83 -14.92
N ALA A 19 0.89 -3.82 -15.48
CA ALA A 19 -0.33 -3.75 -14.68
C ALA A 19 -0.51 -5.05 -13.90
N SER A 20 -0.83 -4.92 -12.61
CA SER A 20 -1.12 -6.06 -11.74
C SER A 20 -2.38 -5.84 -10.91
N THR A 21 -3.24 -6.83 -10.91
CA THR A 21 -4.52 -6.81 -10.18
C THR A 21 -4.46 -7.80 -9.02
N PRO A 22 -5.05 -7.48 -7.86
CA PRO A 22 -5.18 -8.45 -6.77
C PRO A 22 -5.88 -9.73 -7.25
N ILE A 23 -5.36 -10.89 -6.87
CA ILE A 23 -5.93 -12.20 -7.24
C ILE A 23 -7.23 -12.43 -6.47
N TYR A 24 -7.20 -12.19 -5.15
CA TYR A 24 -8.36 -12.23 -4.27
C TYR A 24 -8.43 -10.95 -3.44
N PRO A 25 -9.11 -9.90 -3.94
CA PRO A 25 -9.24 -8.63 -3.24
C PRO A 25 -9.72 -8.83 -1.79
N GLY A 26 -8.98 -8.28 -0.83
CA GLY A 26 -9.30 -8.36 0.61
C GLY A 26 -8.92 -9.68 1.30
N LEU A 27 -8.60 -10.74 0.56
CA LEU A 27 -8.26 -12.06 1.12
C LEU A 27 -6.78 -12.42 0.95
N ASP A 28 -6.19 -12.05 -0.18
CA ASP A 28 -4.80 -12.35 -0.54
C ASP A 28 -4.03 -11.05 -0.88
N LEU A 29 -2.74 -11.06 -0.57
CA LEU A 29 -1.79 -10.02 -0.94
C LEU A 29 -1.23 -10.24 -2.35
N GLY A 30 -1.42 -11.45 -2.90
CA GLY A 30 -1.03 -11.83 -4.26
C GLY A 30 -1.69 -10.96 -5.32
N ARG A 31 -0.87 -10.54 -6.30
CA ARG A 31 -1.32 -9.85 -7.51
C ARG A 31 -0.87 -10.62 -8.73
N ASP A 32 -1.71 -10.66 -9.76
CA ASP A 32 -1.40 -11.29 -11.04
C ASP A 32 -1.26 -10.23 -12.13
N LEU A 33 -0.44 -10.56 -13.13
CA LEU A 33 -0.21 -9.70 -14.28
C LEU A 33 -1.47 -9.67 -15.15
N THR A 34 -1.87 -8.46 -15.55
CA THR A 34 -3.01 -8.28 -16.44
C THR A 34 -2.58 -8.39 -17.89
N MET A 35 -3.43 -9.00 -18.72
CA MET A 35 -3.23 -9.07 -20.16
C MET A 35 -4.26 -8.20 -20.88
N GLU A 36 -3.86 -7.54 -21.96
CA GLU A 36 -4.73 -6.76 -22.83
C GLU A 36 -4.68 -7.25 -24.28
N VAL A 37 -5.73 -6.95 -25.04
CA VAL A 37 -5.77 -7.23 -26.48
C VAL A 37 -5.32 -5.97 -27.22
N GLY A 38 -4.13 -6.05 -27.80
CA GLY A 38 -3.54 -5.01 -28.62
C GLY A 38 -3.64 -5.30 -30.13
N PRO A 39 -3.14 -4.38 -30.97
CA PRO A 39 -3.15 -4.53 -32.43
C PRO A 39 -2.36 -5.74 -32.95
N ASN A 40 -1.43 -6.28 -32.14
CA ASN A 40 -0.59 -7.43 -32.47
C ASN A 40 -1.02 -8.73 -31.76
N GLY A 41 -2.21 -8.77 -31.14
CA GLY A 41 -2.69 -9.89 -30.34
C GLY A 41 -2.68 -9.61 -28.84
N LYS A 42 -2.57 -10.66 -28.02
CA LYS A 42 -2.61 -10.54 -26.56
C LYS A 42 -1.22 -10.18 -26.01
N ASP A 43 -1.14 -9.11 -25.22
CA ASP A 43 0.10 -8.62 -24.60
C ASP A 43 -0.12 -8.32 -23.12
N LEU A 44 0.96 -8.05 -22.37
CA LEU A 44 0.89 -7.60 -20.99
C LEU A 44 0.36 -6.16 -20.94
N ALA A 45 -0.67 -5.95 -20.13
CA ALA A 45 -1.18 -4.61 -19.89
C ALA A 45 -0.11 -3.78 -19.16
N SER A 46 -0.03 -2.51 -19.52
CA SER A 46 0.91 -1.56 -18.91
C SER A 46 0.17 -0.51 -18.08
N VAL A 47 0.81 -0.07 -17.01
CA VAL A 47 0.36 1.03 -16.16
C VAL A 47 1.43 2.13 -16.16
N SER A 48 1.03 3.39 -16.16
CA SER A 48 1.97 4.51 -16.27
C SER A 48 1.62 5.67 -15.34
N ALA A 49 2.58 6.58 -15.20
CA ALA A 49 2.43 7.80 -14.40
C ALA A 49 1.99 7.51 -12.95
N MET A 50 0.94 8.18 -12.47
CA MET A 50 0.47 8.07 -11.09
C MET A 50 -0.02 6.66 -10.78
N ASP A 51 -0.68 5.99 -11.72
CA ASP A 51 -1.19 4.63 -11.49
C ASP A 51 -0.05 3.63 -11.26
N ASN A 52 1.09 3.83 -11.96
CA ASN A 52 2.28 3.02 -11.74
C ASN A 52 2.90 3.26 -10.36
N LEU A 53 2.95 4.52 -9.92
CA LEU A 53 3.41 4.86 -8.58
C LEU A 53 2.49 4.25 -7.52
N SER A 54 1.18 4.43 -7.64
CA SER A 54 0.20 3.87 -6.71
C SER A 54 0.33 2.34 -6.61
N GLN A 55 0.41 1.65 -7.74
CA GLN A 55 0.60 0.20 -7.75
C GLN A 55 1.94 -0.21 -7.10
N SER A 56 3.03 0.53 -7.34
CA SER A 56 4.33 0.26 -6.73
C SER A 56 4.27 0.37 -5.21
N LEU A 57 3.61 1.43 -4.70
CA LEU A 57 3.44 1.67 -3.28
C LEU A 57 2.53 0.64 -2.62
N GLU A 58 1.45 0.24 -3.29
CA GLU A 58 0.60 -0.87 -2.86
C GLU A 58 1.42 -2.14 -2.66
N ILE A 59 2.22 -2.54 -3.66
CA ILE A 59 3.08 -3.72 -3.58
C ILE A 59 4.09 -3.59 -2.45
N ALA A 60 4.76 -2.45 -2.32
CA ALA A 60 5.74 -2.23 -1.26
C ALA A 60 5.13 -2.30 0.15
N LEU A 61 3.90 -1.81 0.32
CA LEU A 61 3.20 -1.80 1.60
C LEU A 61 2.57 -3.14 1.96
N THR A 62 2.32 -4.02 0.99
CA THR A 62 1.83 -5.39 1.21
C THR A 62 2.94 -6.44 1.21
N THR A 63 4.16 -6.09 0.82
CA THR A 63 5.30 -7.02 0.86
C THR A 63 5.94 -7.00 2.24
N LEU A 64 6.19 -8.16 2.84
CA LEU A 64 6.87 -8.23 4.13
C LEU A 64 8.31 -7.69 4.02
N PHE A 65 8.70 -6.81 4.93
CA PHE A 65 10.05 -6.26 4.97
C PHE A 65 11.12 -7.36 4.99
N GLY A 66 12.05 -7.33 4.04
CA GLY A 66 13.14 -8.29 3.92
C GLY A 66 12.78 -9.64 3.30
N SER A 67 11.55 -9.83 2.82
CA SER A 67 11.13 -11.07 2.15
C SER A 67 11.64 -11.21 0.71
N ASP A 68 12.05 -10.11 0.08
CA ASP A 68 12.70 -10.13 -1.23
C ASP A 68 14.17 -10.58 -1.09
N ILE A 69 14.49 -11.72 -1.70
CA ILE A 69 15.82 -12.34 -1.68
C ILE A 69 16.90 -11.51 -2.38
N PHE A 70 16.52 -10.61 -3.27
CA PHE A 70 17.44 -9.72 -4.00
C PHE A 70 17.51 -8.33 -3.38
N ASN A 71 16.45 -7.90 -2.68
CA ASN A 71 16.40 -6.61 -2.00
C ASN A 71 15.83 -6.73 -0.58
N THR A 72 16.68 -7.11 0.37
CA THR A 72 16.28 -7.31 1.76
C THR A 72 15.89 -6.02 2.50
N GLN A 73 16.01 -4.84 1.86
CA GLN A 73 15.56 -3.56 2.40
C GLN A 73 14.19 -3.14 1.87
N PHE A 74 13.59 -3.95 0.99
CA PHE A 74 12.27 -3.73 0.43
C PHE A 74 11.16 -4.27 1.33
N GLY A 75 9.99 -3.63 1.25
CA GLY A 75 8.77 -4.05 1.92
C GLY A 75 8.45 -3.26 3.18
N PHE A 76 7.38 -3.67 3.85
CA PHE A 76 6.78 -3.00 4.99
C PHE A 76 6.97 -3.79 6.29
N ASN A 77 7.42 -3.10 7.34
CA ASN A 77 7.70 -3.68 8.65
C ASN A 77 6.54 -3.51 9.65
N GLY A 78 5.30 -3.39 9.18
CA GLY A 78 4.15 -3.19 10.05
C GLY A 78 3.76 -4.41 10.88
N LEU A 79 4.00 -5.62 10.39
CA LEU A 79 3.63 -6.84 11.11
C LEU A 79 4.42 -6.97 12.41
N ASN A 80 5.74 -6.80 12.36
CA ASN A 80 6.58 -6.80 13.57
C ASN A 80 6.19 -5.65 14.50
N ALA A 81 5.79 -4.50 13.94
CA ALA A 81 5.33 -3.38 14.74
C ALA A 81 4.06 -3.69 15.54
N LEU A 82 3.16 -4.52 15.01
CA LEU A 82 1.93 -4.95 15.67
C LEU A 82 2.15 -6.09 16.67
N VAL A 83 3.10 -6.99 16.40
CA VAL A 83 3.33 -8.19 17.22
C VAL A 83 4.22 -7.88 18.44
N GLU A 84 5.22 -7.01 18.28
CA GLU A 84 6.23 -6.79 19.33
C GLU A 84 5.86 -5.68 20.32
N GLU A 85 4.99 -4.75 19.95
CA GLU A 85 4.68 -3.57 20.76
C GLU A 85 3.35 -3.72 21.49
N THR A 86 3.41 -3.84 22.82
CA THR A 86 2.21 -4.03 23.65
C THR A 86 1.49 -2.73 23.98
N ASN A 87 2.14 -1.57 23.81
CA ASN A 87 1.51 -0.26 24.03
C ASN A 87 0.83 0.24 22.74
N PRO A 88 -0.50 0.43 22.71
CA PRO A 88 -1.22 0.83 21.49
C PRO A 88 -0.72 2.13 20.86
N VAL A 89 -0.30 3.10 21.68
CA VAL A 89 0.23 4.39 21.19
C VAL A 89 1.57 4.19 20.49
N LEU A 90 2.47 3.42 21.11
CA LEU A 90 3.78 3.12 20.52
C LEU A 90 3.65 2.23 19.27
N MET A 91 2.70 1.30 19.28
CA MET A 91 2.38 0.44 18.13
C MET A 91 1.96 1.28 16.93
N ARG A 92 1.03 2.24 17.16
CA ARG A 92 0.57 3.18 16.13
C ARG A 92 1.72 3.99 15.53
N GLU A 93 2.59 4.53 16.38
CA GLU A 93 3.73 5.32 15.91
C GLU A 93 4.75 4.46 15.18
N ARG A 94 5.00 3.22 15.61
CA ARG A 94 5.91 2.29 14.93
C ARG A 94 5.37 1.88 13.55
N VAL A 95 4.07 1.65 13.43
CA VAL A 95 3.38 1.43 12.15
C VAL A 95 3.51 2.66 11.23
N ARG A 96 3.24 3.86 11.76
CA ARG A 96 3.39 5.13 11.02
C ARG A 96 4.82 5.33 10.52
N ILE A 97 5.83 5.09 11.36
CA ILE A 97 7.25 5.17 10.98
C ILE A 97 7.56 4.16 9.88
N SER A 98 7.06 2.93 9.99
CA SER A 98 7.29 1.88 8.99
C SER A 98 6.71 2.25 7.62
N ILE A 99 5.51 2.86 7.57
CA ILE A 99 4.92 3.38 6.32
C ILE A 99 5.77 4.51 5.76
N ILE A 100 6.20 5.46 6.60
CA ILE A 100 7.07 6.58 6.18
C ILE A 100 8.38 6.06 5.59
N GLN A 101 8.97 5.02 6.17
CA GLN A 101 10.20 4.41 5.66
C GLN A 101 10.00 3.86 4.24
N VAL A 102 8.91 3.14 3.99
CA VAL A 102 8.57 2.63 2.64
C VAL A 102 8.41 3.79 1.66
N LEU A 103 7.60 4.80 1.99
CA LEU A 103 7.35 5.94 1.12
C LEU A 103 8.63 6.72 0.80
N ARG A 104 9.51 6.90 1.80
CA ARG A 104 10.78 7.63 1.61
C ARG A 104 11.79 6.89 0.74
N GLN A 105 11.63 5.58 0.54
CA GLN A 105 12.50 4.81 -0.35
C GLN A 105 12.11 5.00 -1.83
N ASP A 106 10.89 5.45 -2.14
CA ASP A 106 10.49 5.71 -3.53
C ASP A 106 11.00 7.08 -4.00
N PRO A 107 11.94 7.16 -4.96
CA PRO A 107 12.55 8.42 -5.39
C PRO A 107 11.56 9.35 -6.13
N ARG A 108 10.38 8.85 -6.50
CA ARG A 108 9.34 9.67 -7.15
C ARG A 108 8.54 10.50 -6.14
N ILE A 109 8.63 10.18 -4.84
CA ILE A 109 8.00 10.93 -3.77
C ILE A 109 8.94 12.06 -3.31
N ARG A 110 8.46 13.30 -3.38
CA ARG A 110 9.17 14.50 -2.94
C ARG A 110 9.01 14.73 -1.44
N GLN A 111 7.77 14.67 -0.96
CA GLN A 111 7.44 14.88 0.45
C GLN A 111 6.15 14.17 0.82
N ILE A 112 6.07 13.68 2.06
CA ILE A 112 4.84 13.15 2.66
C ILE A 112 4.15 14.32 3.35
N VAL A 113 2.93 14.63 2.92
CA VAL A 113 2.15 15.78 3.40
C VAL A 113 1.35 15.40 4.64
N ASP A 114 0.69 14.24 4.61
CA ASP A 114 -0.13 13.74 5.70
C ASP A 114 -0.14 12.21 5.72
N LEU A 115 -0.28 11.64 6.91
CA LEU A 115 -0.43 10.20 7.10
C LEU A 115 -1.42 9.95 8.24
N LYS A 116 -2.54 9.32 7.89
CA LYS A 116 -3.60 8.95 8.83
C LYS A 116 -3.79 7.44 8.84
N LEU A 117 -3.74 6.88 10.04
CA LEU A 117 -4.15 5.51 10.31
C LEU A 117 -5.62 5.55 10.71
N LEU A 118 -6.49 5.06 9.82
CA LEU A 118 -7.95 5.10 9.94
C LEU A 118 -8.53 3.91 10.72
N ASP A 119 -7.66 3.19 11.42
CA ASP A 119 -8.02 2.00 12.20
C ASP A 119 -8.32 2.35 13.67
N ALA A 120 -9.60 2.24 14.03
CA ALA A 120 -10.12 2.51 15.36
C ALA A 120 -9.61 1.54 16.44
N ARG A 121 -8.94 0.44 16.07
CA ARG A 121 -8.32 -0.49 17.02
C ARG A 121 -7.04 0.06 17.64
N LEU A 122 -6.42 1.03 16.98
CA LEU A 122 -5.29 1.79 17.53
C LEU A 122 -5.76 2.92 18.47
N ASP A 123 -7.08 3.12 18.60
CA ASP A 123 -7.68 4.09 19.53
C ASP A 123 -7.86 3.47 20.92
N PRO A 124 -7.98 4.28 21.98
CA PRO A 124 -8.20 3.79 23.35
C PRO A 124 -9.41 2.84 23.43
N PRO A 125 -9.37 1.81 24.31
CA PRO A 125 -10.39 0.76 24.37
C PRO A 125 -11.84 1.25 24.55
N GLU A 126 -12.05 2.45 25.09
CA GLU A 126 -13.37 3.07 25.26
C GLU A 126 -14.04 3.49 23.94
N ALA A 127 -13.29 3.59 22.83
CA ALA A 127 -13.81 3.96 21.50
C ALA A 127 -14.29 2.75 20.66
N ASN A 128 -13.98 1.52 21.06
CA ASN A 128 -14.35 0.30 20.31
C ASN A 128 -15.72 -0.23 20.73
N VAL A 129 -16.78 0.46 20.29
CA VAL A 129 -18.17 -0.03 20.44
C VAL A 129 -18.56 -0.85 19.20
N ASP A 130 -17.90 -2.00 19.02
CA ASP A 130 -18.14 -2.97 17.92
C ASP A 130 -19.16 -4.06 18.32
N ASN A 131 -20.15 -3.73 19.18
CA ASN A 131 -21.12 -4.70 19.69
C ASN A 131 -22.24 -5.08 18.70
N ASN A 132 -22.35 -4.39 17.56
CA ASN A 132 -23.40 -4.60 16.56
C ASN A 132 -22.93 -5.31 15.28
N LEU A 133 -21.65 -5.69 15.18
CA LEU A 133 -21.09 -6.35 14.00
C LEU A 133 -21.12 -7.88 14.15
N SER A 134 -21.35 -8.57 13.04
CA SER A 134 -21.21 -10.03 12.96
C SER A 134 -19.77 -10.47 13.23
N LEU A 135 -19.57 -11.74 13.60
CA LEU A 135 -18.24 -12.28 13.86
C LEU A 135 -17.31 -12.18 12.64
N GLU A 136 -17.86 -12.34 11.44
CA GLU A 136 -17.13 -12.24 10.17
C GLU A 136 -16.65 -10.80 9.92
N GLU A 137 -17.53 -9.81 10.06
CA GLU A 137 -17.18 -8.39 9.92
C GLU A 137 -16.14 -7.95 10.97
N ARG A 138 -16.22 -8.50 12.19
CA ARG A 138 -15.21 -8.27 13.24
C ARG A 138 -13.87 -8.88 12.85
N LEU A 139 -13.85 -10.10 12.32
CA LEU A 139 -12.62 -10.78 11.91
C LEU A 139 -11.96 -10.11 10.70
N GLU A 140 -12.74 -9.60 9.74
CA GLU A 140 -12.20 -8.82 8.59
C GLU A 140 -11.61 -7.49 9.03
N ARG A 141 -12.30 -6.75 9.91
CA ARG A 141 -11.74 -5.54 10.53
C ARG A 141 -10.49 -5.82 11.35
N TRP A 142 -10.42 -6.95 12.04
CA TRP A 142 -9.25 -7.33 12.83
C TRP A 142 -8.01 -7.62 11.98
N ARG A 143 -8.17 -7.83 10.68
CA ARG A 143 -7.08 -8.22 9.78
C ARG A 143 -6.65 -7.11 8.84
N THR A 144 -7.30 -5.95 8.89
CA THR A 144 -7.06 -4.90 7.88
C THR A 144 -6.74 -3.58 8.58
N LEU A 145 -5.58 -3.01 8.26
CA LEU A 145 -5.18 -1.69 8.70
C LEU A 145 -5.44 -0.69 7.56
N ASP A 146 -6.40 0.20 7.75
CA ASP A 146 -6.68 1.25 6.77
C ASP A 146 -5.71 2.43 6.96
N VAL A 147 -4.97 2.73 5.91
CA VAL A 147 -3.97 3.80 5.88
C VAL A 147 -4.33 4.78 4.78
N ARG A 148 -4.43 6.06 5.13
CA ARG A 148 -4.47 7.15 4.15
C ARG A 148 -3.14 7.89 4.17
N VAL A 149 -2.50 7.97 3.02
CA VAL A 149 -1.28 8.75 2.81
C VAL A 149 -1.57 9.86 1.82
N VAL A 150 -1.19 11.09 2.15
CA VAL A 150 -1.13 12.21 1.20
C VAL A 150 0.32 12.57 0.99
N PHE A 151 0.75 12.65 -0.26
CA PHE A 151 2.13 12.97 -0.61
C PHE A 151 2.18 13.81 -1.88
N GLU A 152 3.34 14.44 -2.06
CA GLU A 152 3.66 15.14 -3.29
C GLU A 152 4.79 14.42 -4.02
N THR A 153 4.65 14.32 -5.33
CA THR A 153 5.65 13.73 -6.21
C THR A 153 6.68 14.75 -6.68
N ILE A 154 7.80 14.27 -7.22
CA ILE A 154 8.80 15.14 -7.86
C ILE A 154 8.30 15.84 -9.13
N SER A 155 7.19 15.38 -9.73
CA SER A 155 6.49 16.09 -10.81
C SER A 155 5.57 17.22 -10.31
N GLY A 156 5.44 17.39 -8.98
CA GLY A 156 4.57 18.40 -8.35
C GLY A 156 3.12 17.95 -8.19
N ASP A 157 2.79 16.69 -8.50
CA ASP A 157 1.45 16.15 -8.26
C ASP A 157 1.25 15.87 -6.78
N GLU A 158 0.16 16.37 -6.20
CA GLU A 158 -0.36 15.93 -4.90
C GLU A 158 -1.32 14.76 -5.11
N ALA A 159 -1.09 13.66 -4.39
CA ALA A 159 -1.89 12.45 -4.49
C ALA A 159 -2.24 11.92 -3.10
N SER A 160 -3.38 11.24 -3.00
CA SER A 160 -3.74 10.48 -1.82
C SER A 160 -4.02 9.02 -2.17
N ILE A 161 -3.42 8.10 -1.43
CA ILE A 161 -3.68 6.67 -1.55
C ILE A 161 -4.35 6.20 -0.26
N ASN A 162 -5.45 5.47 -0.40
CA ASN A 162 -6.08 4.74 0.69
C ASN A 162 -5.74 3.26 0.50
N LEU A 163 -5.11 2.67 1.50
CA LEU A 163 -4.66 1.29 1.48
C LEU A 163 -5.33 0.53 2.61
N GLY A 164 -6.03 -0.55 2.27
CA GLY A 164 -6.33 -1.61 3.22
C GLY A 164 -5.13 -2.54 3.28
N VAL A 165 -4.26 -2.38 4.27
CA VAL A 165 -3.13 -3.29 4.46
C VAL A 165 -3.64 -4.52 5.18
N ASN A 166 -3.75 -5.65 4.48
CA ASN A 166 -4.11 -6.91 5.09
C ASN A 166 -2.91 -7.45 5.89
N LEU A 167 -3.11 -7.62 7.19
CA LEU A 167 -2.11 -8.01 8.18
C LEU A 167 -1.89 -9.54 8.23
N GLY A 168 -2.53 -10.27 7.31
CA GLY A 168 -2.27 -11.67 7.01
C GLY A 168 -3.25 -12.66 7.65
N ARG A 169 -3.55 -13.70 6.85
CA ARG A 169 -3.87 -15.06 7.29
C ARG A 169 -2.67 -15.92 6.88
N LEU A 170 -1.76 -16.22 7.82
CA LEU A 170 -0.80 -17.31 7.60
C LEU A 170 -1.57 -18.62 7.78
N THR A 171 -2.01 -19.24 6.69
CA THR A 171 -2.31 -20.67 6.75
C THR A 171 -0.97 -21.38 6.85
N ALA A 172 -0.59 -21.77 8.06
CA ALA A 172 0.32 -22.89 8.22
C ALA A 172 -0.37 -24.08 7.53
N ASN A 173 0.17 -24.54 6.42
CA ASN A 173 -0.16 -25.85 5.90
C ASN A 173 0.57 -26.85 6.81
N ASP A 174 -0.20 -27.67 7.51
CA ASP A 174 0.27 -28.94 8.10
C ASP A 174 0.72 -29.92 7.00
#